data_AF-A0A2U0MR54-F1
#
_entry.id   AF-A0A2U0MR54-F1
#
_cell.length_a   1.000
_cell.length_b   1.000
_cell.length_c   1.000
_cell.angle_alpha   90.00
_cell.angle_beta   90.00
_cell.angle_gamma   90.00
#
_symmetry.space_group_name_H-M   'P 1'
#
loop_
_entity.id
_entity.type
_entity.pdbx_description
1 polymer ?
#
loop_
_entity_poly.entity_id
_entity_poly.type
_entity_poly.pdbx_seq_one_letter_code
_entity_poly.pdbx_strand_id
1 'polypeptide(L)'
;MSNVLRISDFRGSQKPMEKPQPSGQGLVFLHRKVRELPFYKTDSEAVHLWIHLIMEVNSADGMVTTELGEYPVSRGQVITGRHTLSKDTGIAPDRVKYLLNKFAKMGMITTLANKKFTLLTVTKYDDYQQFFVPTECQQSANANPVTTLRTGEVVPTECQQSATNNILNNISSTDVEESASASPKSEPKKQSLSCEQVVDVYHQVLPEAQGIRVLTDKRRNLIRSFWQKANKITRQLDGHSFTLADWESYLSYIASNCRWMLENRPDQRTGKTWRRKSLEYFLNVDVYAKTREGACDDL
;
A
#
# COMPACT_ATOMS: atom_id res chain seq x y z
N MET A 1 -36.45 55.07 -8.74
CA MET A 1 -37.03 54.27 -7.63
C MET A 1 -36.44 52.88 -7.75
N SER A 2 -35.76 52.38 -6.71
CA SER A 2 -35.01 51.12 -6.79
C SER A 2 -35.90 49.92 -6.45
N ASN A 3 -36.06 49.00 -7.39
CA ASN A 3 -36.78 47.74 -7.17
C ASN A 3 -35.86 46.74 -6.45
N VAL A 4 -35.96 46.68 -5.12
CA VAL A 4 -35.29 45.66 -4.30
C VAL A 4 -36.27 44.50 -4.09
N LEU A 5 -36.10 43.42 -4.85
CA LEU A 5 -36.79 42.14 -4.63
C LEU A 5 -36.41 41.59 -3.25
N ARG A 6 -37.42 41.24 -2.43
CA ARG A 6 -37.18 40.68 -1.09
C ARG A 6 -36.99 39.17 -1.17
N ILE A 7 -36.00 38.67 -0.43
CA ILE A 7 -35.66 37.23 -0.34
C ILE A 7 -36.80 36.38 0.27
N SER A 8 -37.81 37.01 0.87
CA SER A 8 -39.04 36.36 1.39
C SER A 8 -39.82 35.60 0.32
N ASP A 9 -39.75 36.02 -0.95
CA ASP A 9 -40.75 35.67 -1.96
C ASP A 9 -40.47 34.31 -2.64
N PHE A 10 -39.34 33.67 -2.30
CA PHE A 10 -38.90 32.37 -2.82
C PHE A 10 -39.30 31.16 -1.95
N ARG A 11 -40.14 31.33 -0.91
CA ARG A 11 -40.57 30.21 -0.05
C ARG A 11 -41.70 29.38 -0.69
N GLY A 12 -41.42 28.80 -1.86
CA GLY A 12 -42.26 27.76 -2.46
C GLY A 12 -42.27 26.49 -1.61
N SER A 13 -43.43 25.84 -1.51
CA SER A 13 -43.68 24.71 -0.61
C SER A 13 -42.81 23.49 -0.92
N GLN A 14 -41.72 23.31 -0.17
CA GLN A 14 -41.01 22.03 -0.13
C GLN A 14 -41.93 20.97 0.48
N LYS A 15 -42.41 20.03 -0.35
CA LYS A 15 -42.95 18.76 0.15
C LYS A 15 -41.87 18.11 1.04
N PRO A 16 -42.22 17.46 2.16
CA PRO A 16 -41.24 16.75 2.96
C PRO A 16 -40.53 15.73 2.08
N MET A 17 -39.22 15.90 1.85
CA MET A 17 -38.43 14.85 1.24
C MET A 17 -38.45 13.66 2.18
N GLU A 18 -38.85 12.51 1.62
CA GLU A 18 -38.82 11.23 2.28
C GLU A 18 -37.42 11.00 2.88
N LYS A 19 -37.35 10.56 4.14
CA LYS A 19 -36.08 10.39 4.85
C LYS A 19 -35.19 9.46 4.01
N PRO A 20 -33.94 9.85 3.68
CA PRO A 20 -33.03 8.94 3.01
C PRO A 20 -32.93 7.64 3.81
N GLN A 21 -33.25 6.53 3.15
CA GLN A 21 -32.90 5.20 3.67
C GLN A 21 -31.40 5.15 3.97
N PRO A 22 -30.93 4.30 4.89
CA PRO A 22 -29.54 4.27 5.32
C PRO A 22 -28.62 3.81 4.18
N SER A 23 -28.20 4.75 3.34
CA SER A 23 -27.18 4.54 2.33
C SER A 23 -25.88 4.21 3.07
N GLY A 24 -25.39 2.99 2.86
CA GLY A 24 -24.19 2.49 3.53
C GLY A 24 -23.04 3.47 3.36
N GLN A 25 -22.58 4.06 4.46
CA GLN A 25 -21.52 5.06 4.47
C GLN A 25 -20.16 4.40 4.20
N GLY A 26 -19.89 4.11 2.93
CA GLY A 26 -18.62 3.57 2.46
C GLY A 26 -17.53 4.64 2.48
N LEU A 27 -16.60 4.54 3.45
CA LEU A 27 -15.38 5.33 3.45
C LEU A 27 -14.39 4.76 2.44
N VAL A 28 -14.20 5.44 1.30
CA VAL A 28 -13.13 5.12 0.34
C VAL A 28 -11.94 6.04 0.58
N PHE A 29 -10.81 5.46 1.00
CA PHE A 29 -9.59 6.21 1.27
C PHE A 29 -8.77 6.40 0.00
N LEU A 30 -8.83 7.56 -0.65
CA LEU A 30 -8.05 7.81 -1.87
C LEU A 30 -6.59 8.16 -1.54
N HIS A 31 -5.65 7.27 -1.84
CA HIS A 31 -4.23 7.49 -1.57
C HIS A 31 -3.66 8.70 -2.32
N ARG A 32 -2.82 9.51 -1.65
CA ARG A 32 -2.26 10.78 -2.19
C ARG A 32 -1.48 10.63 -3.50
N LYS A 33 -0.94 9.44 -3.80
CA LYS A 33 -0.31 9.06 -5.09
C LYS A 33 -1.18 9.37 -6.32
N VAL A 34 -2.51 9.48 -6.20
CA VAL A 34 -3.36 9.90 -7.33
C VAL A 34 -2.95 11.28 -7.87
N ARG A 35 -2.38 12.16 -7.04
CA ARG A 35 -1.82 13.46 -7.46
C ARG A 35 -0.49 13.36 -8.24
N GLU A 36 0.19 12.21 -8.15
CA GLU A 36 1.47 11.93 -8.82
C GLU A 36 1.28 11.26 -10.19
N LEU A 37 0.03 10.95 -10.57
CA LEU A 37 -0.27 10.37 -11.88
C LEU A 37 0.15 11.35 -13.00
N PRO A 38 0.80 10.88 -14.08
CA PRO A 38 1.35 11.76 -15.13
C PRO A 38 0.26 12.49 -15.93
N PHE A 39 -0.99 12.04 -15.81
CA PHE A 39 -2.16 12.68 -16.39
C PHE A 39 -2.94 13.60 -15.41
N TYR A 40 -2.53 13.68 -14.13
CA TYR A 40 -3.29 14.38 -13.08
C TYR A 40 -3.55 15.87 -13.37
N LYS A 41 -2.60 16.55 -14.02
CA LYS A 41 -2.70 17.97 -14.39
C LYS A 41 -3.15 18.21 -15.84
N THR A 42 -3.16 17.17 -16.69
CA THR A 42 -3.24 17.31 -18.15
C THR A 42 -4.48 16.68 -18.77
N ASP A 43 -5.19 15.81 -18.04
CA ASP A 43 -6.32 15.05 -18.57
C ASP A 43 -7.32 14.75 -17.43
N SER A 44 -8.27 15.66 -17.20
CA SER A 44 -9.24 15.58 -16.10
C SER A 44 -10.18 14.38 -16.23
N GLU A 45 -10.56 14.00 -17.45
CA GLU A 45 -11.35 12.79 -17.73
C GLU A 45 -10.59 11.51 -17.36
N ALA A 46 -9.27 11.47 -17.61
CA ALA A 46 -8.43 10.36 -17.16
C ALA A 46 -8.38 10.25 -15.62
N VAL A 47 -8.30 11.39 -14.91
CA VAL A 47 -8.36 11.40 -13.44
C VAL A 47 -9.72 10.93 -12.94
N HIS A 48 -10.81 11.43 -13.54
CA HIS A 48 -12.17 11.07 -13.17
C HIS A 48 -12.41 9.56 -13.36
N LEU A 49 -12.10 9.02 -14.55
CA LEU A 49 -12.25 7.59 -14.83
C LEU A 49 -11.35 6.74 -13.93
N TRP A 50 -10.13 7.19 -13.61
CA TRP A 50 -9.24 6.47 -12.70
C TRP A 50 -9.81 6.39 -11.27
N ILE A 51 -10.32 7.52 -10.74
CA ILE A 51 -10.90 7.55 -9.39
C ILE A 51 -12.16 6.66 -9.34
N HIS A 52 -13.03 6.75 -10.35
CA HIS A 52 -14.21 5.89 -10.46
C HIS A 52 -13.82 4.39 -10.47
N LEU A 53 -12.83 3.99 -11.28
CA LEU A 53 -12.33 2.61 -11.27
C LEU A 53 -11.79 2.16 -9.91
N ILE A 54 -11.11 3.03 -9.15
CA ILE A 54 -10.61 2.72 -7.80
C ILE A 54 -11.74 2.57 -6.77
N MET A 55 -12.88 3.23 -6.98
CA MET A 55 -14.08 3.10 -6.14
C MET A 55 -14.91 1.86 -6.48
N GLU A 56 -14.95 1.47 -7.76
CA GLU A 56 -15.80 0.39 -8.27
C GLU A 56 -15.19 -1.02 -8.11
N VAL A 57 -13.85 -1.14 -8.00
CA VAL A 57 -13.19 -2.45 -7.80
C VAL A 57 -13.43 -3.03 -6.42
N ASN A 58 -13.59 -4.35 -6.38
CA ASN A 58 -13.89 -5.08 -5.16
C ASN A 58 -12.76 -4.92 -4.12
N SER A 59 -13.11 -4.63 -2.87
CA SER A 59 -12.15 -4.37 -1.79
C SER A 59 -11.69 -5.65 -1.08
N ALA A 60 -12.42 -6.76 -1.26
CA ALA A 60 -12.08 -8.10 -0.80
C ALA A 60 -12.31 -9.12 -1.93
N ASP A 61 -12.04 -10.40 -1.69
CA ASP A 61 -12.47 -11.47 -2.60
C ASP A 61 -13.96 -11.77 -2.37
N GLY A 62 -14.73 -11.98 -3.43
CA GLY A 62 -16.16 -12.28 -3.32
C GLY A 62 -16.79 -12.81 -4.61
N MET A 63 -18.08 -13.15 -4.55
CA MET A 63 -18.86 -13.53 -5.72
C MET A 63 -19.65 -12.32 -6.24
N VAL A 64 -19.59 -12.07 -7.54
CA VAL A 64 -20.42 -11.07 -8.23
C VAL A 64 -21.44 -11.79 -9.09
N THR A 65 -22.72 -11.48 -8.91
CA THR A 65 -23.79 -12.01 -9.76
C THR A 65 -23.69 -11.40 -11.15
N THR A 66 -23.43 -12.23 -12.15
CA THR A 66 -23.45 -11.87 -13.57
C THR A 66 -24.68 -12.45 -14.25
N GLU A 67 -24.94 -12.06 -15.51
CA GLU A 67 -26.00 -12.65 -16.34
C GLU A 67 -25.86 -14.16 -16.58
N LEU A 68 -24.74 -14.78 -16.19
CA LEU A 68 -24.49 -16.22 -16.28
C LEU A 68 -24.44 -16.92 -14.91
N GLY A 69 -24.76 -16.22 -13.82
CA GLY A 69 -24.63 -16.70 -12.44
C GLY A 69 -23.49 -16.03 -11.67
N GLU A 70 -23.16 -16.58 -10.50
CA GLU A 70 -22.10 -16.08 -9.63
C GLU A 70 -20.71 -16.30 -10.25
N TYR A 71 -19.91 -15.23 -10.34
CA TYR A 71 -18.54 -15.27 -10.80
C TYR A 71 -17.58 -14.82 -9.68
N PRO A 72 -16.50 -15.57 -9.39
CA PRO A 72 -15.52 -15.17 -8.39
C PRO A 72 -14.70 -13.97 -8.87
N VAL A 73 -14.69 -12.90 -8.08
CA VAL A 73 -13.97 -11.66 -8.34
C VAL A 73 -13.03 -11.40 -7.16
N SER A 74 -11.73 -11.37 -7.43
CA SER A 74 -10.72 -11.08 -6.41
C SER A 74 -10.63 -9.57 -6.10
N ARG A 75 -10.04 -9.25 -4.96
CA ARG A 75 -9.69 -7.87 -4.57
C ARG A 75 -8.96 -7.12 -5.69
N GLY A 76 -9.40 -5.90 -5.98
CA GLY A 76 -8.86 -5.05 -7.05
C GLY A 76 -9.39 -5.40 -8.46
N GLN A 77 -10.38 -6.28 -8.57
CA GLN A 77 -11.06 -6.61 -9.83
C GLN A 77 -12.50 -6.08 -9.89
N VAL A 78 -12.99 -5.85 -11.10
CA VAL A 78 -14.38 -5.46 -11.39
C VAL A 78 -14.80 -6.03 -12.75
N ILE A 79 -16.06 -6.44 -12.86
CA ILE A 79 -16.68 -6.76 -14.14
C ILE A 79 -17.34 -5.49 -14.67
N THR A 80 -16.79 -4.91 -15.73
CA THR A 80 -17.30 -3.64 -16.29
C THR A 80 -17.08 -3.55 -17.79
N GLY A 81 -17.77 -2.62 -18.44
CA GLY A 81 -17.74 -2.44 -19.89
C GLY A 81 -17.68 -0.97 -20.29
N ARG A 82 -17.28 -0.71 -21.54
CA ARG A 82 -17.17 0.65 -22.10
C ARG A 82 -18.45 1.48 -21.93
N HIS A 83 -19.60 0.85 -22.19
CA HIS A 83 -20.91 1.52 -22.12
C HIS A 83 -21.38 1.73 -20.68
N THR A 84 -21.07 0.80 -19.77
CA THR A 84 -21.28 0.95 -18.31
C THR A 84 -20.49 2.15 -17.79
N LEU A 85 -19.16 2.12 -17.91
CA LEU A 85 -18.28 3.21 -17.49
C LEU A 85 -18.65 4.57 -18.13
N SER A 86 -19.10 4.57 -19.39
CA SER A 86 -19.56 5.79 -20.08
C SER A 86 -20.86 6.34 -19.49
N LYS A 87 -21.82 5.47 -19.13
CA LYS A 87 -23.06 5.84 -18.45
C LYS A 87 -22.78 6.39 -17.05
N ASP A 88 -21.87 5.77 -16.31
CA ASP A 88 -21.65 6.06 -14.89
C ASP A 88 -20.73 7.28 -14.68
N THR A 89 -19.78 7.53 -15.59
CA THR A 89 -18.88 8.71 -15.55
C THR A 89 -19.31 9.87 -16.45
N GLY A 90 -20.27 9.66 -17.36
CA GLY A 90 -20.64 10.63 -18.39
C GLY A 90 -19.59 10.86 -19.49
N ILE A 91 -18.43 10.19 -19.43
CA ILE A 91 -17.36 10.31 -20.43
C ILE A 91 -17.78 9.57 -21.70
N ALA A 92 -17.52 10.15 -22.88
CA ALA A 92 -17.91 9.56 -24.16
C ALA A 92 -17.34 8.13 -24.37
N PRO A 93 -18.08 7.18 -24.97
CA PRO A 93 -17.65 5.78 -25.05
C PRO A 93 -16.28 5.56 -25.69
N ASP A 94 -15.97 6.27 -26.78
CA ASP A 94 -14.67 6.17 -27.45
C ASP A 94 -13.53 6.80 -26.63
N ARG A 95 -13.85 7.81 -25.83
CA ARG A 95 -12.91 8.42 -24.88
C ARG A 95 -12.60 7.46 -23.73
N VAL A 96 -13.61 6.78 -23.18
CA VAL A 96 -13.42 5.67 -22.23
C VAL A 96 -12.54 4.57 -22.84
N LYS A 97 -12.82 4.14 -24.08
CA LYS A 97 -12.00 3.14 -24.79
C LYS A 97 -10.53 3.57 -24.92
N TYR A 98 -10.29 4.83 -25.30
CA TYR A 98 -8.94 5.40 -25.38
C TYR A 98 -8.24 5.41 -24.02
N LEU A 99 -8.93 5.85 -22.96
CA LEU A 99 -8.36 5.94 -21.61
C LEU A 99 -8.04 4.57 -21.02
N LEU A 100 -8.90 3.56 -21.18
CA LEU A 100 -8.60 2.19 -20.78
C LEU A 100 -7.34 1.64 -21.49
N ASN A 101 -7.22 1.87 -22.80
CA ASN A 101 -6.01 1.49 -23.55
C ASN A 101 -4.76 2.24 -23.07
N LYS A 102 -4.89 3.52 -22.69
CA LYS A 102 -3.81 4.33 -22.11
C LYS A 102 -3.37 3.77 -20.75
N PHE A 103 -4.30 3.45 -19.86
CA PHE A 103 -4.02 2.84 -18.55
C PHE A 103 -3.38 1.44 -18.69
N ALA A 104 -3.84 0.63 -19.64
CA ALA A 104 -3.25 -0.68 -19.93
C ALA A 104 -1.79 -0.55 -20.43
N LYS A 105 -1.53 0.36 -21.37
CA LYS A 105 -0.15 0.67 -21.83
C LYS A 105 0.77 1.19 -20.73
N MET A 106 0.22 1.86 -19.73
CA MET A 106 0.96 2.33 -18.54
C MET A 106 1.14 1.25 -17.47
N GLY A 107 0.61 0.03 -17.65
CA GLY A 107 0.66 -1.03 -16.65
C GLY A 107 -0.16 -0.73 -15.39
N MET A 108 -1.20 0.10 -15.50
CA MET A 108 -2.10 0.47 -14.40
C MET A 108 -3.32 -0.44 -14.31
N ILE A 109 -3.78 -1.01 -15.43
CA ILE A 109 -4.84 -2.02 -15.48
C ILE A 109 -4.44 -3.18 -16.39
N THR A 110 -5.05 -4.33 -16.16
CA THR A 110 -5.15 -5.41 -17.14
C THR A 110 -6.62 -5.72 -17.40
N THR A 111 -6.96 -6.12 -18.62
CA THR A 111 -8.34 -6.41 -19.03
C THR A 111 -8.40 -7.79 -19.68
N LEU A 112 -9.22 -8.68 -19.13
CA LEU A 112 -9.47 -10.00 -19.69
C LEU A 112 -10.89 -10.00 -20.28
N ALA A 113 -10.97 -10.11 -21.60
CA ALA A 113 -12.24 -10.18 -22.32
C ALA A 113 -12.72 -11.63 -22.39
N ASN A 114 -13.85 -11.92 -21.75
CA ASN A 114 -14.58 -13.18 -21.89
C ASN A 114 -15.65 -13.05 -22.99
N LYS A 115 -16.27 -14.17 -23.38
CA LYS A 115 -17.31 -14.22 -24.44
C LYS A 115 -18.55 -13.34 -24.19
N LYS A 116 -18.73 -12.80 -22.98
CA LYS A 116 -19.91 -12.03 -22.55
C LYS A 116 -19.60 -10.75 -21.75
N PHE A 117 -18.46 -10.69 -21.05
CA PHE A 117 -18.09 -9.56 -20.19
C PHE A 117 -16.59 -9.29 -20.23
N THR A 118 -16.16 -8.11 -19.75
CA THR A 118 -14.74 -7.80 -19.55
C THR A 118 -14.44 -7.72 -18.05
N LEU A 119 -13.47 -8.52 -17.60
CA LEU A 119 -12.90 -8.42 -16.26
C LEU A 119 -11.76 -7.41 -16.29
N LEU A 120 -11.90 -6.30 -15.58
CA LEU A 120 -10.87 -5.29 -15.40
C LEU A 120 -10.19 -5.53 -14.05
N THR A 121 -8.86 -5.61 -14.04
CA THR A 121 -8.04 -5.74 -12.83
C THR A 121 -7.16 -4.51 -12.69
N VAL A 122 -7.25 -3.80 -11.56
CA VAL A 122 -6.36 -2.69 -11.23
C VAL A 122 -5.01 -3.26 -10.78
N THR A 123 -3.98 -2.99 -11.57
CA THR A 123 -2.62 -3.46 -11.28
C THR A 123 -2.04 -2.64 -10.13
N LYS A 124 -1.53 -3.32 -9.09
CA LYS A 124 -1.09 -2.71 -7.83
C LYS A 124 -2.20 -1.94 -7.11
N TYR A 125 -3.41 -2.49 -7.04
CA TYR A 125 -4.51 -1.89 -6.26
C TYR A 125 -4.11 -1.52 -4.81
N ASP A 126 -3.27 -2.34 -4.16
CA ASP A 126 -2.76 -2.07 -2.80
C ASP A 126 -1.84 -0.83 -2.69
N ASP A 127 -1.32 -0.28 -3.81
CA ASP A 127 -0.63 1.03 -3.80
C ASP A 127 -1.61 2.21 -3.58
N TYR A 128 -2.90 1.98 -3.82
CA TYR A 128 -3.99 2.96 -3.75
C TYR A 128 -4.99 2.68 -2.62
N GLN A 129 -5.21 1.42 -2.28
CA GLN A 129 -6.10 0.94 -1.23
C GLN A 129 -5.37 -0.11 -0.39
N GLN A 130 -4.55 0.32 0.58
CA GLN A 130 -3.99 -0.62 1.57
C GLN A 130 -5.11 -1.17 2.47
N PHE A 131 -4.90 -2.35 3.08
CA PHE A 131 -5.80 -2.86 4.11
C PHE A 131 -5.77 -1.93 5.34
N PHE A 132 -6.65 -0.93 5.36
CA PHE A 132 -7.01 -0.25 6.59
C PHE A 132 -8.12 -1.08 7.24
N VAL A 133 -7.78 -1.76 8.34
CA VAL A 133 -8.77 -2.36 9.25
C VAL A 133 -8.93 -1.37 10.40
N PRO A 134 -9.95 -0.50 10.40
CA PRO A 134 -10.20 0.40 11.52
C PRO A 134 -10.85 -0.39 12.67
N THR A 135 -10.04 -1.10 13.46
CA THR A 135 -10.52 -1.79 14.67
C THR A 135 -10.94 -0.81 15.79
N GLU A 136 -10.61 0.48 15.68
CA GLU A 136 -10.83 1.49 16.74
C GLU A 136 -11.60 2.71 16.23
N CYS A 137 -12.79 2.50 15.65
CA CYS A 137 -13.75 3.57 15.31
C CYS A 137 -15.21 3.26 15.73
N GLN A 138 -15.40 2.56 16.85
CA GLN A 138 -16.74 2.31 17.44
C GLN A 138 -16.78 2.41 18.98
N GLN A 139 -16.09 3.37 19.59
CA GLN A 139 -16.23 3.66 21.04
C GLN A 139 -16.25 5.17 21.36
N SER A 140 -17.16 5.92 20.75
CA SER A 140 -17.45 7.31 21.14
C SER A 140 -18.87 7.78 20.78
N ALA A 141 -19.85 6.86 20.88
CA ALA A 141 -21.27 7.17 20.66
C ALA A 141 -22.18 6.41 21.66
N ASN A 142 -21.81 6.42 22.95
CA ASN A 142 -22.68 6.00 24.07
C ASN A 142 -22.21 6.64 25.39
N ALA A 143 -22.38 7.95 25.51
CA ALA A 143 -22.38 8.67 26.78
C ALA A 143 -23.46 9.75 26.72
N ASN A 144 -24.45 9.67 27.61
CA ASN A 144 -25.61 10.57 27.60
C ASN A 144 -25.25 12.00 28.06
N PRO A 145 -25.99 13.03 27.59
CA PRO A 145 -25.65 14.42 27.84
C PRO A 145 -26.16 14.91 29.21
N VAL A 146 -25.35 15.75 29.89
CA VAL A 146 -25.81 16.57 31.03
C VAL A 146 -25.28 18.01 30.91
N THR A 147 -26.18 18.89 30.52
CA THR A 147 -26.40 20.29 30.97
C THR A 147 -25.24 21.14 31.53
N THR A 148 -24.77 22.07 30.70
CA THR A 148 -24.74 23.54 30.92
C THR A 148 -24.33 24.12 32.28
N LEU A 149 -23.28 24.98 32.27
CA LEU A 149 -23.37 26.40 32.68
C LEU A 149 -22.17 27.23 32.18
N ARG A 150 -22.29 28.57 32.20
CA ARG A 150 -21.48 29.52 31.41
C ARG A 150 -20.87 30.64 32.27
N THR A 151 -19.89 31.35 31.68
CA THR A 151 -19.38 32.69 32.05
C THR A 151 -18.25 32.72 33.10
N GLY A 152 -17.12 33.41 32.89
CA GLY A 152 -16.72 34.23 31.72
C GLY A 152 -15.24 34.66 31.76
N GLU A 153 -14.79 35.29 30.65
CA GLU A 153 -13.60 36.15 30.40
C GLU A 153 -12.26 35.79 31.12
N VAL A 154 -11.12 35.66 30.44
CA VAL A 154 -10.46 36.68 29.58
C VAL A 154 -9.79 36.07 28.33
N VAL A 155 -9.69 36.87 27.26
CA VAL A 155 -9.08 36.61 25.94
C VAL A 155 -7.77 37.44 25.86
N PRO A 156 -6.61 36.96 25.32
CA PRO A 156 -6.46 36.86 23.86
C PRO A 156 -5.49 35.84 23.23
N THR A 157 -5.82 35.48 21.98
CA THR A 157 -4.94 35.20 20.83
C THR A 157 -3.79 34.17 20.97
N GLU A 158 -4.02 32.94 20.48
CA GLU A 158 -3.12 32.33 19.49
C GLU A 158 -3.83 31.23 18.66
N CYS A 159 -3.48 31.09 17.38
CA CYS A 159 -4.04 30.06 16.49
C CYS A 159 -3.18 28.79 16.52
N GLN A 160 -3.68 27.68 17.07
CA GLN A 160 -2.96 26.41 16.99
C GLN A 160 -3.08 25.77 15.60
N GLN A 161 -2.06 26.00 14.77
CA GLN A 161 -1.70 25.12 13.68
C GLN A 161 -0.90 23.94 14.24
N SER A 162 -1.37 22.71 14.04
CA SER A 162 -0.61 21.50 14.39
C SER A 162 -0.64 20.50 13.23
N ALA A 163 0.09 20.84 12.17
CA ALA A 163 0.59 19.88 11.19
C ALA A 163 2.12 19.80 11.33
N THR A 164 2.69 18.64 10.99
CA THR A 164 4.13 18.32 11.03
C THR A 164 4.82 18.50 12.39
N ASN A 165 5.09 17.39 13.07
CA ASN A 165 6.46 16.91 13.34
C ASN A 165 6.43 15.59 14.13
N ASN A 166 7.08 14.55 13.60
CA ASN A 166 7.87 13.60 14.40
C ASN A 166 8.68 12.68 13.48
N ILE A 167 9.98 12.98 13.36
CA ILE A 167 11.00 12.15 12.73
C ILE A 167 12.12 11.99 13.77
N LEU A 168 12.44 10.74 14.10
CA LEU A 168 13.71 10.23 14.68
C LEU A 168 14.32 10.99 15.88
N ASN A 169 14.42 10.32 17.04
CA ASN A 169 15.64 9.56 17.38
C ASN A 169 15.48 8.79 18.71
N ASN A 170 16.13 7.62 18.81
CA ASN A 170 16.77 7.20 20.05
C ASN A 170 17.93 6.24 19.75
N ILE A 171 19.15 6.72 19.98
CA ILE A 171 20.35 5.90 20.16
C ILE A 171 21.16 6.60 21.25
N SER A 172 21.45 5.89 22.34
CA SER A 172 22.48 6.29 23.30
C SER A 172 23.07 5.06 23.99
N SER A 173 24.38 4.96 23.90
CA SER A 173 25.33 4.09 24.60
C SER A 173 26.46 5.04 25.06
N THR A 174 27.13 4.91 26.20
CA THR A 174 27.20 3.86 27.24
C THR A 174 27.67 4.46 28.58
N ASP A 175 27.94 3.59 29.58
CA ASP A 175 28.89 3.76 30.71
C ASP A 175 28.31 4.43 31.99
N VAL A 176 28.37 3.85 33.22
CA VAL A 176 28.82 2.52 33.73
C VAL A 176 27.92 2.07 34.93
N GLU A 177 28.21 0.90 35.52
CA GLU A 177 27.95 0.33 36.89
C GLU A 177 27.09 1.09 37.94
N GLU A 178 26.27 0.45 38.80
CA GLU A 178 26.56 -0.76 39.59
C GLU A 178 25.29 -1.57 40.03
N SER A 179 25.51 -2.87 40.30
CA SER A 179 24.71 -3.90 41.00
C SER A 179 23.39 -3.53 41.73
N ALA A 180 22.30 -4.27 41.42
CA ALA A 180 21.73 -5.29 42.34
C ALA A 180 20.44 -5.96 41.82
N SER A 181 20.33 -7.26 42.12
CA SER A 181 19.23 -8.21 41.89
C SER A 181 17.77 -7.74 42.10
N ALA A 182 16.88 -8.04 41.14
CA ALA A 182 15.59 -8.73 41.38
C ALA A 182 14.86 -9.07 40.06
N SER A 183 14.54 -10.35 39.84
CA SER A 183 13.67 -10.81 38.74
C SER A 183 12.21 -10.44 39.01
N PRO A 184 11.45 -10.04 37.98
CA PRO A 184 10.27 -10.84 37.67
C PRO A 184 10.06 -11.12 36.17
N LYS A 185 9.27 -12.16 35.90
CA LYS A 185 8.88 -12.68 34.59
C LYS A 185 8.44 -11.58 33.62
N SER A 186 8.93 -11.65 32.38
CA SER A 186 8.33 -10.93 31.24
C SER A 186 7.98 -11.89 30.12
N GLU A 187 6.74 -11.79 29.64
CA GLU A 187 6.22 -12.53 28.48
C GLU A 187 6.95 -12.09 27.19
N PRO A 188 7.02 -12.94 26.15
CA PRO A 188 7.80 -12.64 24.95
C PRO A 188 7.19 -11.48 24.15
N LYS A 189 7.69 -10.27 24.39
CA LYS A 189 7.44 -9.10 23.55
C LYS A 189 7.86 -9.43 22.12
N LYS A 190 6.91 -9.31 21.17
CA LYS A 190 7.16 -9.49 19.73
C LYS A 190 8.35 -8.63 19.31
N GLN A 191 9.46 -9.27 18.92
CA GLN A 191 10.62 -8.57 18.39
C GLN A 191 10.21 -7.83 17.12
N SER A 192 10.17 -6.50 17.19
CA SER A 192 9.98 -5.66 16.00
C SER A 192 11.23 -5.77 15.13
N LEU A 193 11.06 -6.17 13.87
CA LEU A 193 12.16 -6.27 12.91
C LEU A 193 12.79 -4.89 12.70
N SER A 194 14.04 -4.72 13.15
CA SER A 194 14.84 -3.55 12.81
C SER A 194 15.29 -3.66 11.35
N CYS A 195 14.97 -2.66 10.52
CA CYS A 195 15.37 -2.67 9.11
C CYS A 195 16.87 -2.41 8.96
N GLU A 196 17.46 -1.71 9.93
CA GLU A 196 18.87 -1.43 10.11
C GLU A 196 19.65 -2.75 10.22
N GLN A 197 19.29 -3.62 11.18
CA GLN A 197 19.94 -4.91 11.41
C GLN A 197 19.97 -5.80 10.15
N VAL A 198 18.90 -5.76 9.34
CA VAL A 198 18.83 -6.51 8.06
C VAL A 198 19.87 -6.01 7.04
N VAL A 199 20.12 -4.69 7.02
CA VAL A 199 21.13 -4.07 6.16
C VAL A 199 22.54 -4.29 6.71
N ASP A 200 22.72 -4.23 8.03
CA ASP A 200 24.01 -4.47 8.68
C ASP A 200 24.49 -5.91 8.41
N VAL A 201 23.63 -6.91 8.60
CA VAL A 201 23.90 -8.32 8.23
C VAL A 201 24.19 -8.45 6.72
N TYR A 202 23.48 -7.71 5.86
CA TYR A 202 23.78 -7.71 4.42
C TYR A 202 25.17 -7.16 4.08
N HIS A 203 25.63 -6.10 4.75
CA HIS A 203 26.99 -5.57 4.55
C HIS A 203 28.08 -6.47 5.14
N GLN A 204 27.80 -7.16 6.25
CA GLN A 204 28.72 -8.11 6.86
C GLN A 204 28.90 -9.37 6.01
N VAL A 205 27.79 -9.98 5.55
CA VAL A 205 27.83 -11.25 4.82
C VAL A 205 28.21 -11.06 3.34
N LEU A 206 27.75 -9.97 2.70
CA LEU A 206 27.97 -9.71 1.27
C LEU A 206 28.70 -8.38 1.01
N PRO A 207 29.96 -8.21 1.48
CA PRO A 207 30.74 -6.99 1.21
C PRO A 207 31.05 -6.80 -0.28
N GLU A 208 31.08 -7.88 -1.06
CA GLU A 208 31.26 -7.86 -2.52
C GLU A 208 30.01 -7.41 -3.30
N ALA A 209 28.82 -7.44 -2.69
CA ALA A 209 27.59 -7.02 -3.37
C ALA A 209 27.50 -5.48 -3.54
N GLN A 210 26.43 -5.00 -4.19
CA GLN A 210 26.24 -3.54 -4.32
C GLN A 210 25.83 -2.95 -2.96
N GLY A 211 26.80 -2.34 -2.27
CA GLY A 211 26.61 -1.69 -0.97
C GLY A 211 25.57 -0.55 -0.97
N ILE A 212 25.02 -0.29 0.22
CA ILE A 212 23.95 0.68 0.45
C ILE A 212 24.43 1.75 1.43
N ARG A 213 24.28 3.03 1.05
CA ARG A 213 24.62 4.19 1.89
C ARG A 213 23.43 4.84 2.58
N VAL A 214 22.20 4.54 2.13
CA VAL A 214 20.96 5.18 2.62
C VAL A 214 19.81 4.17 2.67
N LEU A 215 19.20 4.03 3.85
CA LEU A 215 18.04 3.18 4.10
C LEU A 215 16.74 4.00 3.97
N THR A 216 16.28 4.14 2.73
CA THR A 216 15.05 4.89 2.39
C THR A 216 13.77 4.14 2.80
N ASP A 217 12.65 4.84 2.96
CA ASP A 217 11.36 4.22 3.29
C ASP A 217 10.91 3.15 2.30
N LYS A 218 11.25 3.32 1.02
CA LYS A 218 11.02 2.29 -0.01
C LYS A 218 11.78 1.00 0.31
N ARG A 219 13.03 1.08 0.76
CA ARG A 219 13.83 -0.07 1.18
C ARG A 219 13.31 -0.68 2.48
N ARG A 220 12.94 0.14 3.47
CA ARG A 220 12.30 -0.31 4.72
C ARG A 220 11.01 -1.09 4.44
N ASN A 221 10.19 -0.60 3.51
CA ASN A 221 8.98 -1.30 3.08
C ASN A 221 9.28 -2.59 2.31
N LEU A 222 10.30 -2.62 1.43
CA LEU A 222 10.75 -3.86 0.78
C LEU A 222 11.21 -4.90 1.79
N ILE A 223 12.03 -4.51 2.79
CA ILE A 223 12.49 -5.40 3.87
C ILE A 223 11.30 -6.01 4.62
N ARG A 224 10.34 -5.18 5.06
CA ARG A 224 9.13 -5.65 5.76
C ARG A 224 8.28 -6.59 4.89
N SER A 225 8.06 -6.23 3.62
CA SER A 225 7.28 -7.04 2.68
C SER A 225 7.97 -8.37 2.36
N PHE A 226 9.29 -8.37 2.21
CA PHE A 226 10.11 -9.57 2.05
C PHE A 226 9.99 -10.45 3.30
N TRP A 227 10.18 -9.91 4.50
CA TRP A 227 10.12 -10.68 5.75
C TRP A 227 8.78 -11.41 5.92
N GLN A 228 7.65 -10.75 5.63
CA GLN A 228 6.33 -11.36 5.70
C GLN A 228 6.13 -12.49 4.67
N LYS A 229 6.79 -12.42 3.52
CA LYS A 229 6.71 -13.45 2.47
C LYS A 229 7.68 -14.60 2.74
N ALA A 230 8.95 -14.31 3.06
CA ALA A 230 9.95 -15.28 3.48
C ALA A 230 9.46 -16.10 4.68
N ASN A 231 8.87 -15.45 5.68
CA ASN A 231 8.24 -16.12 6.84
C ASN A 231 7.15 -17.15 6.46
N LYS A 232 6.43 -16.98 5.34
CA LYS A 232 5.50 -18.02 4.87
C LYS A 232 6.24 -19.23 4.30
N ILE A 233 7.30 -19.00 3.54
CA ILE A 233 8.13 -20.05 2.92
C ILE A 233 8.92 -20.81 3.99
N THR A 234 9.60 -20.13 4.92
CA THR A 234 10.30 -20.76 6.06
C THR A 234 9.36 -21.60 6.91
N ARG A 235 8.14 -21.11 7.19
CA ARG A 235 7.13 -21.91 7.89
C ARG A 235 6.66 -23.14 7.12
N GLN A 236 6.70 -23.12 5.79
CA GLN A 236 6.33 -24.26 4.94
C GLN A 236 7.46 -25.29 4.81
N LEU A 237 8.71 -24.84 4.79
CA LEU A 237 9.89 -25.70 4.60
C LEU A 237 10.48 -26.22 5.92
N ASP A 238 10.61 -25.34 6.92
CA ASP A 238 11.37 -25.60 8.16
C ASP A 238 10.47 -25.63 9.41
N GLY A 239 9.24 -25.11 9.31
CA GLY A 239 8.26 -25.08 10.39
C GLY A 239 8.40 -23.92 11.39
N HIS A 240 9.50 -23.18 11.39
CA HIS A 240 9.71 -21.99 12.24
C HIS A 240 9.44 -20.66 11.52
N SER A 241 9.41 -19.57 12.29
CA SER A 241 9.27 -18.21 11.75
C SER A 241 10.60 -17.62 11.30
N PHE A 242 10.63 -16.95 10.16
CA PHE A 242 11.85 -16.36 9.60
C PHE A 242 12.47 -15.28 10.51
N THR A 243 13.72 -15.54 10.91
CA THR A 243 14.54 -14.76 11.84
C THR A 243 15.72 -14.07 11.13
N LEU A 244 16.49 -13.25 11.86
CA LEU A 244 17.73 -12.67 11.34
C LEU A 244 18.79 -13.74 11.01
N ALA A 245 18.81 -14.87 11.74
CA ALA A 245 19.72 -15.98 11.45
C ALA A 245 19.36 -16.70 10.14
N ASP A 246 18.07 -16.78 9.80
CA ASP A 246 17.63 -17.32 8.50
C ASP A 246 18.02 -16.40 7.34
N TRP A 247 17.98 -15.08 7.56
CA TRP A 247 18.46 -14.07 6.60
C TRP A 247 19.98 -14.15 6.41
N GLU A 248 20.74 -14.24 7.49
CA GLU A 248 22.19 -14.44 7.46
C GLU A 248 22.58 -15.74 6.74
N SER A 249 21.87 -16.84 7.02
CA SER A 249 22.06 -18.14 6.38
C SER A 249 21.78 -18.08 4.88
N TYR A 250 20.69 -17.41 4.47
CA TYR A 250 20.35 -17.19 3.06
C TYR A 250 21.44 -16.40 2.32
N LEU A 251 21.93 -15.31 2.90
CA LEU A 251 22.99 -14.51 2.29
C LEU A 251 24.33 -15.28 2.25
N SER A 252 24.64 -16.06 3.28
CA SER A 252 25.86 -16.89 3.35
C SER A 252 25.85 -18.02 2.32
N TYR A 253 24.67 -18.57 2.04
CA TYR A 253 24.48 -19.52 0.95
C TYR A 253 24.74 -18.86 -0.41
N ILE A 254 24.24 -17.63 -0.64
CA ILE A 254 24.53 -16.86 -1.86
C ILE A 254 26.03 -16.56 -2.00
N ALA A 255 26.71 -16.21 -0.90
CA ALA A 255 28.15 -15.97 -0.88
C ALA A 255 28.95 -17.19 -1.37
N SER A 256 28.54 -18.38 -0.94
CA SER A 256 29.22 -19.64 -1.23
C SER A 256 28.86 -20.23 -2.61
N ASN A 257 27.57 -20.20 -2.99
CA ASN A 257 27.04 -20.99 -4.11
C ASN A 257 26.57 -20.14 -5.31
N CYS A 258 26.38 -18.82 -5.16
CA CYS A 258 25.83 -17.95 -6.20
C CYS A 258 26.74 -16.73 -6.51
N ARG A 259 28.05 -16.98 -6.69
CA ARG A 259 29.09 -15.99 -7.05
C ARG A 259 28.68 -15.08 -8.21
N TRP A 260 27.94 -15.59 -9.20
CA TRP A 260 27.45 -14.78 -10.33
C TRP A 260 26.59 -13.58 -9.92
N MET A 261 25.97 -13.62 -8.74
CA MET A 261 25.20 -12.49 -8.19
C MET A 261 26.09 -11.40 -7.58
N LEU A 262 27.36 -11.69 -7.29
CA LEU A 262 28.28 -10.80 -6.56
C LEU A 262 29.36 -10.18 -7.47
N GLU A 263 29.59 -10.77 -8.64
CA GLU A 263 30.61 -10.35 -9.60
C GLU A 263 30.06 -9.43 -10.70
N ASN A 264 30.96 -8.65 -11.33
CA ASN A 264 30.68 -7.98 -12.59
C ASN A 264 31.16 -8.86 -13.76
N ARG A 265 30.28 -9.67 -14.37
CA ARG A 265 30.66 -10.60 -15.45
C ARG A 265 30.47 -9.97 -16.84
N PRO A 266 31.48 -9.93 -17.72
CA PRO A 266 31.32 -9.47 -19.10
C PRO A 266 30.58 -10.50 -19.96
N ASP A 267 29.47 -10.09 -20.61
CA ASP A 267 28.76 -10.90 -21.60
C ASP A 267 29.45 -10.79 -22.96
N GLN A 268 30.20 -11.82 -23.32
CA GLN A 268 30.92 -11.91 -24.60
C GLN A 268 29.97 -11.88 -25.83
N ARG A 269 28.70 -12.23 -25.66
CA ARG A 269 27.71 -12.29 -26.76
C ARG A 269 27.01 -10.95 -26.99
N THR A 270 26.86 -10.12 -25.97
CA THR A 270 26.15 -8.82 -26.07
C THR A 270 27.03 -7.60 -25.85
N GLY A 271 28.29 -7.78 -25.44
CA GLY A 271 29.22 -6.70 -25.09
C GLY A 271 28.85 -5.95 -23.81
N LYS A 272 27.84 -6.41 -23.06
CA LYS A 272 27.36 -5.77 -21.83
C LYS A 272 27.97 -6.43 -20.60
N THR A 273 28.32 -5.64 -19.59
CA THR A 273 28.71 -6.19 -18.30
C THR A 273 27.47 -6.44 -17.43
N TRP A 274 27.22 -7.71 -17.09
CA TRP A 274 26.31 -8.05 -16.00
C TRP A 274 26.89 -7.48 -14.71
N ARG A 275 26.12 -6.64 -14.03
CA ARG A 275 26.55 -6.05 -12.76
C ARG A 275 26.14 -6.92 -11.59
N ARG A 276 26.99 -6.92 -10.56
CA ARG A 276 26.68 -7.43 -9.23
C ARG A 276 25.34 -6.91 -8.72
N LYS A 277 24.61 -7.75 -7.99
CA LYS A 277 23.24 -7.47 -7.53
C LYS A 277 23.24 -6.55 -6.31
N SER A 278 22.13 -5.83 -6.13
CA SER A 278 21.86 -5.00 -4.97
C SER A 278 20.87 -5.67 -4.02
N LEU A 279 20.76 -5.15 -2.80
CA LEU A 279 19.81 -5.64 -1.79
C LEU A 279 18.38 -5.82 -2.32
N GLU A 280 17.89 -4.94 -3.21
CA GLU A 280 16.55 -5.06 -3.79
C GLU A 280 16.34 -6.34 -4.59
N TYR A 281 17.41 -6.94 -5.14
CA TYR A 281 17.36 -8.23 -5.82
C TYR A 281 17.26 -9.39 -4.82
N PHE A 282 18.02 -9.34 -3.73
CA PHE A 282 18.01 -10.34 -2.66
C PHE A 282 16.76 -10.28 -1.78
N LEU A 283 16.09 -9.11 -1.70
CA LEU A 283 14.77 -8.93 -1.09
C LEU A 283 13.61 -9.34 -2.03
N ASN A 284 13.88 -10.06 -3.12
CA ASN A 284 12.84 -10.69 -3.93
C ASN A 284 12.55 -12.11 -3.42
N VAL A 285 11.28 -12.37 -3.06
CA VAL A 285 10.84 -13.68 -2.59
C VAL A 285 11.07 -14.80 -3.62
N ASP A 286 10.96 -14.50 -4.92
CA ASP A 286 11.17 -15.50 -5.98
C ASP A 286 12.64 -15.89 -6.11
N VAL A 287 13.55 -14.97 -5.77
CA VAL A 287 15.00 -15.25 -5.71
C VAL A 287 15.30 -16.06 -4.46
N TYR A 288 14.74 -15.68 -3.30
CA TYR A 288 14.85 -16.45 -2.06
C TYR A 288 14.40 -17.91 -2.23
N ALA A 289 13.23 -18.15 -2.82
CA ALA A 289 12.73 -19.49 -3.10
C ALA A 289 13.70 -20.29 -4.01
N LYS A 290 14.07 -19.72 -5.16
CA LYS A 290 14.98 -20.39 -6.12
C LYS A 290 16.37 -20.67 -5.56
N THR A 291 16.91 -19.79 -4.75
CA THR A 291 18.18 -20.04 -4.05
C THR A 291 18.04 -21.19 -3.05
N ARG A 292 16.93 -21.27 -2.31
CA ARG A 292 16.69 -22.40 -1.39
C ARG A 292 16.44 -23.73 -2.10
N GLU A 293 16.01 -23.68 -3.36
CA GLU A 293 15.88 -24.83 -4.26
C GLU A 293 17.20 -25.19 -4.98
N GLY A 294 18.30 -24.46 -4.77
CA GLY A 294 19.57 -24.61 -5.51
C GLY A 294 19.51 -24.17 -6.99
N ALA A 295 18.35 -23.69 -7.46
CA ALA A 295 18.12 -23.27 -8.85
C ALA A 295 18.81 -21.94 -9.23
N CYS A 296 19.63 -21.38 -8.34
CA CYS A 296 20.41 -20.17 -8.52
C CYS A 296 21.92 -20.40 -8.39
N ASP A 297 22.35 -21.64 -8.17
CA ASP A 297 23.75 -21.99 -7.94
C ASP A 297 24.56 -21.80 -9.23
N ASP A 298 25.85 -21.47 -9.10
CA ASP A 298 26.78 -21.48 -10.22
C ASP A 298 26.97 -22.92 -10.74
N LEU A 299 26.99 -23.05 -12.08
CA LEU A 299 27.19 -24.30 -12.83
C LEU A 299 28.68 -24.59 -13.07
#